data_AF-A0A521ZIM1-F1
#
_entry.id   AF-A0A521ZIM1-F1
#
_cell.length_a   1.000
_cell.length_b   1.000
_cell.length_c   1.000
_cell.angle_alpha   90.00
_cell.angle_beta   90.00
_cell.angle_gamma   90.00
#
_symmetry.space_group_name_H-M   'P 1'
#
loop_
_entity.id
_entity.type
_entity.pdbx_description
1 polymer ?
#
loop_
_entity_poly.entity_id
_entity_poly.type
_entity_poly.pdbx_seq_one_letter_code
_entity_poly.pdbx_strand_id
1 'polypeptide(L)'
;MMRLEAPLASALSPSEGERENRLQSVVKPVSPENSCDALCCSLSPSDGERVRVRGIWTKSIRLNPAALVQYFIGTLFLVCTVVARADTSETNQPFHGVTYRFEARTNPPTRLFIAEIDLTNPEVRLRVSPAGTDPDGDGHWQTTLMQPTRIAAREGFDLVVNGDFFHARGVKDAEGTNSTYHADVWAEVLGPAMSEGRTWATSTNERPALIVHEDRTVSIENISQPREGSREIIAGNTMLVENSQVIPHQSKTRHPRTAAGLDARKSKLILLVVDGRKPGVAVGMSYDELAQELLRLGCHTAFNLDGGGSSVMAIRNPATREYRILNQPTDGHERPVANVLGVIVGEHTN
;
A
#
# COMPACT_ATOMS: atom_id res chain seq x y z
N MET A 1 75.78 -25.34 20.89
CA MET A 1 75.39 -24.91 19.52
C MET A 1 73.96 -24.42 19.62
N MET A 2 73.73 -23.10 19.48
CA MET A 2 73.32 -22.41 18.23
C MET A 2 71.95 -22.87 17.72
N ARG A 3 71.01 -22.05 17.22
CA ARG A 3 70.59 -20.61 17.26
C ARG A 3 69.62 -20.50 16.05
N LEU A 4 68.59 -19.62 16.09
CA LEU A 4 67.78 -19.17 14.92
C LEU A 4 66.84 -20.26 14.32
N GLU A 5 65.74 -19.97 13.62
CA GLU A 5 64.99 -18.72 13.31
C GLU A 5 63.53 -19.06 12.91
N ALA A 6 62.64 -18.05 12.85
CA ALA A 6 61.42 -18.09 12.04
C ALA A 6 61.69 -17.40 10.69
N PRO A 7 61.03 -17.79 9.58
CA PRO A 7 59.80 -17.09 9.15
C PRO A 7 58.69 -18.10 8.75
N LEU A 8 57.55 -17.79 8.11
CA LEU A 8 57.03 -16.59 7.41
C LEU A 8 55.49 -16.54 7.57
N ALA A 9 54.83 -15.46 7.11
CA ALA A 9 53.36 -15.36 6.97
C ALA A 9 52.95 -15.16 5.49
N SER A 10 51.79 -15.66 5.08
CA SER A 10 51.26 -15.49 3.71
C SER A 10 50.13 -14.46 3.67
N ALA A 11 50.19 -13.60 2.66
CA ALA A 11 49.42 -12.36 2.50
C ALA A 11 47.88 -12.48 2.60
N LEU A 12 47.29 -11.47 3.23
CA LEU A 12 45.89 -11.07 3.06
C LEU A 12 45.69 -10.40 1.69
N SER A 13 44.53 -10.60 1.05
CA SER A 13 44.07 -9.75 -0.05
C SER A 13 43.05 -8.70 0.46
N PRO A 14 43.03 -7.45 -0.06
CA PRO A 14 42.23 -6.38 0.51
C PRO A 14 40.76 -6.42 0.06
N SER A 15 39.89 -5.88 0.92
CA SER A 15 38.47 -5.64 0.68
C SER A 15 38.20 -4.57 -0.39
N GLU A 16 37.19 -4.77 -1.24
CA GLU A 16 36.62 -3.75 -2.12
C GLU A 16 35.82 -2.71 -1.32
N GLY A 17 36.53 -1.76 -0.73
CA GLY A 17 35.97 -0.73 0.16
C GLY A 17 36.44 0.67 -0.17
N GLU A 18 36.57 1.04 -1.45
CA GLU A 18 37.02 2.39 -1.83
C GLU A 18 36.55 2.83 -3.23
N ARG A 19 35.27 3.24 -3.35
CA ARG A 19 34.77 4.07 -4.46
C ARG A 19 33.50 4.81 -4.05
N GLU A 20 33.47 6.10 -4.41
CA GLU A 20 32.39 7.10 -4.21
C GLU A 20 32.41 7.94 -2.92
N ASN A 21 33.42 8.82 -2.80
CA ASN A 21 33.18 10.12 -2.17
C ASN A 21 34.16 11.23 -2.63
N ARG A 22 33.90 11.86 -3.79
CA ARG A 22 34.41 13.21 -4.11
C ARG A 22 33.66 13.89 -5.25
N LEU A 23 32.57 14.58 -4.93
CA LEU A 23 32.07 15.74 -5.71
C LEU A 23 31.16 16.58 -4.79
N GLN A 24 31.70 17.66 -4.23
CA GLN A 24 30.93 18.67 -3.50
C GLN A 24 31.12 20.05 -4.12
N SER A 25 30.04 20.84 -4.05
CA SER A 25 29.97 22.31 -4.04
C SER A 25 30.65 23.12 -5.15
N VAL A 26 29.82 23.80 -5.96
CA VAL A 26 29.76 25.29 -5.97
C VAL A 26 28.30 25.71 -6.17
N VAL A 27 27.81 26.70 -5.42
CA VAL A 27 26.47 27.28 -5.55
C VAL A 27 26.51 28.80 -5.34
N LYS A 28 25.76 29.53 -6.20
CA LYS A 28 25.24 30.92 -6.16
C LYS A 28 26.16 32.08 -6.61
N PRO A 29 25.58 33.25 -6.98
CA PRO A 29 24.37 33.52 -7.80
C PRO A 29 24.64 34.61 -8.87
N VAL A 30 23.61 35.10 -9.59
CA VAL A 30 23.33 36.53 -9.95
C VAL A 30 22.17 36.62 -10.97
N SER A 31 21.41 37.72 -10.95
CA SER A 31 20.24 38.05 -11.78
C SER A 31 20.39 39.48 -12.40
N PRO A 32 19.36 40.14 -12.97
CA PRO A 32 19.00 40.10 -14.39
C PRO A 32 19.12 41.47 -15.13
N GLU A 33 19.08 41.46 -16.46
CA GLU A 33 18.88 42.64 -17.34
C GLU A 33 17.78 42.29 -18.37
N ASN A 34 16.71 43.05 -18.64
CA ASN A 34 16.47 44.49 -18.93
C ASN A 34 16.57 44.90 -20.42
N SER A 35 15.48 44.69 -21.17
CA SER A 35 14.85 45.65 -22.09
C SER A 35 13.43 45.12 -22.39
N CYS A 36 12.29 45.84 -22.36
CA CYS A 36 11.96 47.24 -22.67
C CYS A 36 12.28 47.65 -24.11
N ASP A 37 11.29 47.47 -24.99
CA ASP A 37 10.92 48.53 -25.94
C ASP A 37 9.40 48.50 -26.20
N ALA A 38 8.79 49.67 -26.09
CA ALA A 38 7.40 49.93 -26.43
C ALA A 38 7.31 51.39 -26.88
N LEU A 39 6.76 51.66 -28.08
CA LEU A 39 6.28 52.94 -28.63
C LEU A 39 6.00 52.68 -30.14
N CYS A 40 5.06 53.30 -30.86
CA CYS A 40 3.90 54.09 -30.45
C CYS A 40 2.89 54.23 -31.62
N CYS A 41 1.65 54.59 -31.30
CA CYS A 41 0.70 55.39 -32.10
C CYS A 41 0.53 55.18 -33.63
N SER A 42 -0.70 54.89 -34.06
CA SER A 42 -1.59 55.93 -34.64
C SER A 42 -3.03 55.42 -34.84
N LEU A 43 -3.99 56.34 -34.91
CA LEU A 43 -5.44 56.08 -34.96
C LEU A 43 -6.08 56.86 -36.12
N SER A 44 -7.17 56.29 -36.67
CA SER A 44 -8.31 57.00 -37.30
C SER A 44 -8.20 57.40 -38.81
N PRO A 45 -9.31 57.78 -39.50
CA PRO A 45 -10.20 56.78 -40.14
C PRO A 45 -10.74 57.16 -41.55
N SER A 46 -11.12 56.15 -42.34
CA SER A 46 -12.00 56.24 -43.54
C SER A 46 -12.21 54.81 -44.09
N ASP A 47 -13.23 54.47 -44.88
CA ASP A 47 -14.48 55.15 -45.25
C ASP A 47 -15.56 54.06 -45.46
N GLY A 48 -16.84 54.43 -45.41
CA GLY A 48 -17.93 53.45 -45.59
C GLY A 48 -18.28 53.20 -47.06
N GLU A 49 -18.40 51.94 -47.48
CA GLU A 49 -19.04 51.62 -48.78
C GLU A 49 -20.12 50.52 -48.69
N ARG A 50 -21.18 50.71 -49.48
CA ARG A 50 -22.46 50.01 -49.37
C ARG A 50 -22.46 48.72 -50.19
N VAL A 51 -22.57 47.56 -49.54
CA VAL A 51 -22.87 46.31 -50.26
C VAL A 51 -24.37 46.21 -50.56
N ARG A 52 -24.68 46.01 -51.84
CA ARG A 52 -26.01 46.11 -52.43
C ARG A 52 -26.79 44.80 -52.27
N VAL A 53 -27.85 44.78 -51.46
CA VAL A 53 -28.74 43.62 -51.34
C VAL A 53 -29.48 43.36 -52.66
N ARG A 54 -29.44 42.13 -53.15
CA ARG A 54 -30.23 41.66 -54.32
C ARG A 54 -30.70 40.22 -54.09
N GLY A 55 -31.97 39.95 -54.42
CA GLY A 55 -32.47 38.58 -54.61
C GLY A 55 -33.17 37.96 -53.39
N ILE A 56 -34.40 38.41 -53.10
CA ILE A 56 -35.31 37.66 -52.22
C ILE A 56 -35.82 36.44 -52.99
N TRP A 57 -35.55 35.24 -52.47
CA TRP A 57 -36.25 34.01 -52.83
C TRP A 57 -36.89 33.39 -51.58
N THR A 58 -38.13 33.79 -51.29
CA THR A 58 -38.93 33.16 -50.23
C THR A 58 -39.38 31.77 -50.68
N LYS A 59 -38.58 30.74 -50.42
CA LYS A 59 -39.11 29.36 -50.36
C LYS A 59 -39.91 29.22 -49.07
N SER A 60 -41.23 29.12 -49.20
CA SER A 60 -42.15 28.87 -48.09
C SER A 60 -41.93 27.47 -47.51
N ILE A 61 -41.04 27.35 -46.52
CA ILE A 61 -40.88 26.12 -45.76
C ILE A 61 -42.12 25.94 -44.88
N ARG A 62 -42.99 25.01 -45.25
CA ARG A 62 -44.06 24.53 -44.35
C ARG A 62 -43.42 23.74 -43.22
N LEU A 63 -43.19 24.38 -42.09
CA LEU A 63 -42.82 23.71 -40.84
C LEU A 63 -43.99 22.81 -40.41
N ASN A 64 -43.75 21.50 -40.39
CA ASN A 64 -44.70 20.51 -39.87
C ASN A 64 -44.66 20.56 -38.33
N PRO A 65 -45.78 20.84 -37.63
CA PRO A 65 -45.79 20.98 -36.17
C PRO A 65 -45.34 19.71 -35.41
N ALA A 66 -45.33 18.53 -36.07
CA ALA A 66 -44.80 17.30 -35.48
C ALA A 66 -43.27 17.31 -35.26
N ALA A 67 -42.51 18.12 -36.00
CA ALA A 67 -41.03 18.08 -35.96
C ALA A 67 -40.41 18.79 -34.74
N LEU A 68 -41.17 19.63 -34.03
CA LEU A 68 -40.69 20.42 -32.88
C LEU A 68 -40.74 19.65 -31.55
N VAL A 69 -41.58 18.62 -31.44
CA VAL A 69 -41.69 17.78 -30.22
C VAL A 69 -40.48 16.85 -30.06
N GLN A 70 -39.85 16.46 -31.17
CA GLN A 70 -38.77 15.47 -31.17
C GLN A 70 -37.41 16.05 -30.74
N TYR A 71 -37.20 17.37 -30.88
CA TYR A 71 -35.98 18.03 -30.41
C TYR A 71 -35.97 18.30 -28.90
N PHE A 72 -37.12 18.58 -28.28
CA PHE A 72 -37.19 18.79 -26.82
C PHE A 72 -37.01 17.49 -26.00
N ILE A 73 -37.37 16.34 -26.57
CA ILE A 73 -37.09 15.03 -25.94
C ILE A 73 -35.59 14.69 -26.10
N GLY A 74 -34.96 15.11 -27.20
CA GLY A 74 -33.52 14.92 -27.46
C GLY A 74 -32.59 15.70 -26.52
N THR A 75 -32.93 16.94 -26.15
CA THR A 75 -32.10 17.73 -25.22
C THR A 75 -32.24 17.33 -23.76
N LEU A 76 -33.37 16.72 -23.36
CA LEU A 76 -33.52 16.18 -21.99
C LEU A 76 -32.74 14.87 -21.79
N PHE A 77 -32.54 14.08 -22.86
CA PHE A 77 -31.66 12.91 -22.86
C PHE A 77 -30.16 13.24 -23.03
N LEU A 78 -29.81 14.50 -23.29
CA LEU A 78 -28.44 15.00 -23.19
C LEU A 78 -28.24 15.90 -21.94
N VAL A 79 -29.03 15.68 -20.89
CA VAL A 79 -28.42 15.71 -19.56
C VAL A 79 -27.47 14.53 -19.53
N CYS A 80 -26.22 14.76 -19.96
CA CYS A 80 -25.12 13.93 -19.54
C CYS A 80 -25.14 13.91 -18.02
N THR A 81 -25.68 12.84 -17.47
CA THR A 81 -25.37 12.42 -16.12
C THR A 81 -23.89 12.06 -16.11
N VAL A 82 -23.07 13.11 -16.01
CA VAL A 82 -21.97 13.12 -15.05
C VAL A 82 -22.64 12.82 -13.71
N VAL A 83 -22.93 11.54 -13.47
CA VAL A 83 -22.91 10.99 -12.13
C VAL A 83 -21.47 11.22 -11.72
N ALA A 84 -21.23 12.37 -11.08
CA ALA A 84 -20.08 12.53 -10.21
C ALA A 84 -20.16 11.29 -9.32
N ARG A 85 -19.26 10.34 -9.55
CA ARG A 85 -19.19 9.14 -8.71
C ARG A 85 -18.98 9.71 -7.31
N ALA A 86 -20.01 9.58 -6.47
CA ALA A 86 -19.90 10.07 -5.11
C ALA A 86 -18.87 9.21 -4.40
N ASP A 87 -18.13 9.80 -3.47
CA ASP A 87 -17.32 9.01 -2.57
C ASP A 87 -18.27 8.11 -1.75
N THR A 88 -18.07 6.80 -1.80
CA THR A 88 -18.94 5.82 -1.15
C THR A 88 -18.24 5.24 0.06
N SER A 89 -18.93 5.13 1.19
CA SER A 89 -18.44 4.37 2.34
C SER A 89 -19.49 3.38 2.84
N GLU A 90 -19.03 2.17 3.14
CA GLU A 90 -19.81 1.11 3.78
C GLU A 90 -19.10 0.73 5.08
N THR A 91 -19.87 0.36 6.11
CA THR A 91 -19.32 -0.11 7.38
C THR A 91 -20.17 -1.28 7.88
N ASN A 92 -19.53 -2.34 8.36
CA ASN A 92 -20.18 -3.45 9.03
C ASN A 92 -19.27 -4.01 10.13
N GLN A 93 -19.84 -4.86 10.99
CA GLN A 93 -19.13 -5.51 12.09
C GLN A 93 -19.23 -7.03 11.88
N PRO A 94 -18.31 -7.62 11.10
CA PRO A 94 -18.39 -9.04 10.72
C PRO A 94 -18.15 -9.99 11.90
N PHE A 95 -17.41 -9.55 12.91
CA PHE A 95 -17.15 -10.28 14.15
C PHE A 95 -17.16 -9.32 15.35
N HIS A 96 -17.40 -9.84 16.55
CA HIS A 96 -17.29 -9.04 17.77
C HIS A 96 -15.84 -8.54 17.94
N GLY A 97 -15.65 -7.27 18.29
CA GLY A 97 -14.32 -6.63 18.32
C GLY A 97 -13.66 -6.34 16.95
N VAL A 98 -14.31 -6.65 15.81
CA VAL A 98 -13.78 -6.33 14.46
C VAL A 98 -14.79 -5.50 13.68
N THR A 99 -14.46 -4.24 13.40
CA THR A 99 -15.25 -3.38 12.49
C THR A 99 -14.55 -3.30 11.14
N TYR A 100 -15.27 -3.58 10.06
CA TYR A 100 -14.76 -3.41 8.69
C TYR A 100 -15.44 -2.21 8.02
N ARG A 101 -14.62 -1.38 7.37
CA ARG A 101 -15.05 -0.20 6.61
C ARG A 101 -14.44 -0.25 5.21
N PHE A 102 -15.29 -0.06 4.21
CA PHE A 102 -14.88 0.22 2.84
C PHE A 102 -15.03 1.73 2.57
N GLU A 103 -14.08 2.31 1.87
CA GLU A 103 -14.20 3.66 1.28
C GLU A 103 -13.74 3.63 -0.17
N ALA A 104 -14.54 4.17 -1.08
CA ALA A 104 -14.09 4.53 -2.43
C ALA A 104 -14.17 6.04 -2.59
N ARG A 105 -13.09 6.64 -3.07
CA ARG A 105 -13.00 8.08 -3.34
C ARG A 105 -12.68 8.32 -4.80
N THR A 106 -12.99 9.51 -5.30
CA THR A 106 -12.97 9.80 -6.73
C THR A 106 -11.93 10.80 -7.19
N ASN A 107 -11.39 11.62 -6.28
CA ASN A 107 -10.33 12.57 -6.60
C ASN A 107 -9.23 12.58 -5.51
N PRO A 108 -8.11 11.85 -5.71
CA PRO A 108 -7.87 10.87 -6.78
C PRO A 108 -8.70 9.58 -6.59
N PRO A 109 -8.94 8.79 -7.65
CA PRO A 109 -9.60 7.49 -7.53
C PRO A 109 -8.84 6.56 -6.58
N THR A 110 -9.42 6.23 -5.43
CA THR A 110 -8.81 5.35 -4.41
C THR A 110 -9.86 4.43 -3.79
N ARG A 111 -9.44 3.23 -3.38
CA ARG A 111 -10.27 2.27 -2.64
C ARG A 111 -9.51 1.81 -1.40
N LEU A 112 -10.12 1.99 -0.24
CA LEU A 112 -9.55 1.67 1.07
C LEU A 112 -10.39 0.59 1.73
N PHE A 113 -9.69 -0.37 2.34
CA PHE A 113 -10.23 -1.53 3.04
C PHE A 113 -9.64 -1.49 4.44
N ILE A 114 -10.46 -1.09 5.40
CA ILE A 114 -10.04 -0.75 6.76
C ILE A 114 -10.66 -1.78 7.70
N ALA A 115 -9.83 -2.44 8.50
CA ALA A 115 -10.27 -3.23 9.64
C ALA A 115 -9.82 -2.52 10.92
N GLU A 116 -10.79 -2.12 11.74
CA GLU A 116 -10.58 -1.60 13.09
C GLU A 116 -10.75 -2.75 14.08
N ILE A 117 -9.66 -3.15 14.73
CA ILE A 117 -9.57 -4.28 15.65
C ILE A 117 -9.50 -3.75 17.08
N ASP A 118 -10.46 -4.15 17.92
CA ASP A 118 -10.50 -3.84 19.35
C ASP A 118 -9.57 -4.79 20.12
N LEU A 119 -8.44 -4.27 20.59
CA LEU A 119 -7.45 -5.03 21.37
C LEU A 119 -7.84 -5.16 22.85
N THR A 120 -8.90 -4.48 23.29
CA THR A 120 -9.44 -4.61 24.64
C THR A 120 -10.44 -5.77 24.78
N ASN A 121 -10.95 -6.27 23.65
CA ASN A 121 -11.82 -7.44 23.62
C ASN A 121 -11.00 -8.74 23.86
N PRO A 122 -11.23 -9.49 24.95
CA PRO A 122 -10.47 -10.70 25.27
C PRO A 122 -10.70 -11.87 24.30
N GLU A 123 -11.74 -11.80 23.46
CA GLU A 123 -12.02 -12.79 22.40
C GLU A 123 -11.14 -12.59 21.16
N VAL A 124 -10.55 -11.40 20.98
CA VAL A 124 -9.70 -11.09 19.84
C VAL A 124 -8.27 -11.58 20.10
N ARG A 125 -7.72 -12.34 19.15
CA ARG A 125 -6.32 -12.79 19.16
C ARG A 125 -5.66 -12.43 17.83
N LEU A 126 -4.49 -11.80 17.90
CA LEU A 126 -3.62 -11.59 16.74
C LEU A 126 -2.64 -12.76 16.65
N ARG A 127 -2.34 -13.23 15.44
CA ARG A 127 -1.36 -14.31 15.20
C ARG A 127 -0.64 -14.09 13.88
N VAL A 128 0.66 -14.27 13.88
CA VAL A 128 1.50 -14.22 12.67
C VAL A 128 1.74 -15.65 12.23
N SER A 129 1.70 -15.93 10.93
CA SER A 129 2.01 -17.27 10.43
C SER A 129 2.90 -17.24 9.18
N PRO A 130 3.99 -18.03 9.13
CA PRO A 130 4.75 -18.25 7.90
C PRO A 130 3.88 -18.96 6.87
N ALA A 131 4.11 -18.68 5.59
CA ALA A 131 3.19 -19.08 4.54
C ALA A 131 3.16 -20.58 4.28
N GLY A 132 4.33 -21.22 4.16
CA GLY A 132 4.50 -22.65 4.01
C GLY A 132 5.45 -23.23 5.06
N THR A 133 5.78 -24.51 4.91
CA THR A 133 6.83 -25.14 5.72
C THR A 133 8.19 -24.57 5.35
N ASP A 134 9.07 -24.50 6.34
CA ASP A 134 10.51 -24.36 6.15
C ASP A 134 11.03 -25.48 5.21
N PRO A 135 11.61 -25.14 4.04
CA PRO A 135 12.09 -26.10 3.06
C PRO A 135 13.55 -26.55 3.23
N ASP A 136 14.39 -25.88 4.03
CA ASP A 136 15.81 -26.23 4.19
C ASP A 136 16.34 -26.31 5.64
N GLY A 137 15.51 -26.02 6.64
CA GLY A 137 15.78 -26.23 8.07
C GLY A 137 16.65 -25.11 8.65
N ASP A 138 17.83 -25.47 9.14
CA ASP A 138 18.85 -24.50 9.60
C ASP A 138 19.51 -23.73 8.42
N GLY A 139 18.86 -23.70 7.25
CA GLY A 139 19.31 -23.05 6.04
C GLY A 139 18.91 -21.57 5.96
N HIS A 140 18.79 -21.07 4.74
CA HIS A 140 18.53 -19.64 4.50
C HIS A 140 17.03 -19.35 4.34
N TRP A 141 16.25 -20.33 3.87
CA TRP A 141 14.88 -20.11 3.43
C TRP A 141 13.92 -20.50 4.55
N GLN A 142 13.24 -19.54 5.15
CA GLN A 142 12.45 -19.82 6.36
C GLN A 142 11.06 -20.39 6.07
N THR A 143 10.62 -20.37 4.81
CA THR A 143 9.26 -20.79 4.41
C THR A 143 9.15 -21.04 2.89
N THR A 144 7.98 -21.48 2.44
CA THR A 144 7.58 -21.44 1.02
C THR A 144 6.36 -20.54 0.81
N LEU A 145 6.21 -19.97 -0.38
CA LEU A 145 5.11 -19.06 -0.67
C LEU A 145 3.75 -19.78 -0.67
N MET A 146 2.72 -19.12 -0.14
CA MET A 146 1.34 -19.62 -0.13
C MET A 146 0.34 -18.46 -0.26
N GLN A 147 -0.83 -18.71 -0.86
CA GLN A 147 -1.90 -17.72 -0.93
C GLN A 147 -2.43 -17.36 0.48
N PRO A 148 -2.60 -16.07 0.81
CA PRO A 148 -3.16 -15.61 2.09
C PRO A 148 -4.45 -16.30 2.54
N THR A 149 -5.42 -16.55 1.66
CA THR A 149 -6.64 -17.29 2.05
C THR A 149 -6.38 -18.75 2.42
N ARG A 150 -5.37 -19.41 1.82
CA ARG A 150 -4.98 -20.77 2.20
C ARG A 150 -4.27 -20.81 3.55
N ILE A 151 -3.42 -19.82 3.83
CA ILE A 151 -2.79 -19.69 5.16
C ILE A 151 -3.87 -19.44 6.20
N ALA A 152 -4.78 -18.50 5.95
CA ALA A 152 -5.91 -18.23 6.84
C ALA A 152 -6.79 -19.47 7.08
N ALA A 153 -7.09 -20.26 6.04
CA ALA A 153 -7.83 -21.51 6.17
C ALA A 153 -7.09 -22.57 7.01
N ARG A 154 -5.75 -22.63 6.92
CA ARG A 154 -4.92 -23.52 7.76
C ARG A 154 -4.93 -23.08 9.24
N GLU A 155 -4.82 -21.78 9.49
CA GLU A 155 -4.65 -21.23 10.84
C GLU A 155 -5.95 -20.84 11.54
N GLY A 156 -7.10 -20.92 10.86
CA GLY A 156 -8.41 -20.58 11.40
C GLY A 156 -8.67 -19.08 11.57
N PHE A 157 -8.05 -18.23 10.74
CA PHE A 157 -8.21 -16.77 10.86
C PHE A 157 -9.59 -16.29 10.40
N ASP A 158 -10.20 -15.37 11.14
CA ASP A 158 -11.46 -14.75 10.75
C ASP A 158 -11.25 -13.57 9.79
N LEU A 159 -10.13 -12.86 9.94
CA LEU A 159 -9.64 -11.85 9.01
C LEU A 159 -8.12 -12.02 8.80
N VAL A 160 -7.64 -11.80 7.58
CA VAL A 160 -6.21 -11.89 7.24
C VAL A 160 -5.77 -10.74 6.33
N VAL A 161 -4.54 -10.26 6.54
CA VAL A 161 -3.81 -9.40 5.60
C VAL A 161 -2.43 -10.00 5.30
N ASN A 162 -1.82 -9.61 4.17
CA ASN A 162 -0.42 -9.96 3.89
C ASN A 162 0.54 -9.33 4.91
N GLY A 163 1.73 -9.92 5.02
CA GLY A 163 2.74 -9.54 6.01
C GLY A 163 3.96 -8.80 5.46
N ASP A 164 5.12 -9.33 5.83
CA ASP A 164 6.46 -8.84 5.57
C ASP A 164 6.80 -8.72 4.08
N PHE A 165 7.77 -7.86 3.80
CA PHE A 165 8.54 -7.91 2.56
C PHE A 165 9.39 -9.17 2.54
N PHE A 166 9.56 -9.78 1.35
CA PHE A 166 10.25 -11.06 1.21
C PHE A 166 11.08 -11.15 -0.06
N HIS A 167 12.12 -12.00 -0.05
CA HIS A 167 12.70 -12.53 -1.28
C HIS A 167 12.11 -13.90 -1.58
N ALA A 168 12.01 -14.26 -2.85
CA ALA A 168 11.57 -15.57 -3.31
C ALA A 168 12.60 -16.14 -4.30
N ARG A 169 12.93 -17.43 -4.14
CA ARG A 169 13.97 -18.11 -4.89
C ARG A 169 13.71 -18.04 -6.40
N GLY A 170 14.65 -17.43 -7.14
CA GLY A 170 14.55 -17.26 -8.59
C GLY A 170 13.70 -16.07 -9.06
N VAL A 171 13.09 -15.31 -8.14
CA VAL A 171 12.36 -14.07 -8.45
C VAL A 171 13.29 -12.87 -8.31
N LYS A 172 13.35 -12.02 -9.34
CA LYS A 172 14.20 -10.82 -9.37
C LYS A 172 13.42 -9.50 -9.21
N ASP A 173 12.10 -9.53 -9.44
CA ASP A 173 11.26 -8.33 -9.53
C ASP A 173 10.35 -8.20 -8.29
N ALA A 174 10.88 -7.69 -7.17
CA ALA A 174 10.14 -7.54 -5.90
C ALA A 174 8.78 -6.81 -6.06
N GLU A 175 8.74 -5.82 -6.94
CA GLU A 175 7.59 -4.91 -7.12
C GLU A 175 6.72 -5.25 -8.33
N GLY A 176 7.17 -6.17 -9.19
CA GLY A 176 6.64 -6.41 -10.54
C GLY A 176 5.36 -7.21 -10.58
N THR A 177 4.61 -7.10 -11.67
CA THR A 177 3.40 -7.90 -11.98
C THR A 177 3.74 -9.16 -12.78
N ASN A 178 5.00 -9.63 -12.73
CA ASN A 178 5.48 -10.75 -13.54
C ASN A 178 5.21 -12.10 -12.87
N SER A 179 4.94 -13.09 -13.71
CA SER A 179 4.33 -14.39 -13.41
C SER A 179 5.24 -15.41 -12.71
N THR A 180 6.16 -14.98 -11.85
CA THR A 180 7.12 -15.85 -11.14
C THR A 180 6.75 -16.13 -9.70
N TYR A 181 5.88 -15.32 -9.07
CA TYR A 181 5.30 -15.62 -7.76
C TYR A 181 4.23 -16.72 -7.88
N HIS A 182 4.57 -17.94 -7.47
CA HIS A 182 3.66 -19.07 -7.36
C HIS A 182 3.86 -19.75 -6.00
N ALA A 183 2.92 -20.62 -5.63
CA ALA A 183 3.02 -21.37 -4.38
C ALA A 183 4.25 -22.31 -4.38
N ASP A 184 4.68 -22.70 -3.18
CA ASP A 184 5.78 -23.65 -2.93
C ASP A 184 7.20 -23.16 -3.32
N VAL A 185 7.33 -21.96 -3.91
CA VAL A 185 8.62 -21.27 -4.10
C VAL A 185 9.22 -20.94 -2.74
N TRP A 186 10.49 -21.26 -2.54
CA TRP A 186 11.20 -21.00 -1.27
C TRP A 186 11.36 -19.49 -1.04
N ALA A 187 11.15 -19.02 0.17
CA ALA A 187 11.10 -17.60 0.51
C ALA A 187 11.73 -17.27 1.86
N GLU A 188 12.23 -16.05 1.97
CA GLU A 188 12.76 -15.45 3.20
C GLU A 188 12.04 -14.13 3.46
N VAL A 189 11.70 -13.82 4.71
CA VAL A 189 11.20 -12.48 5.08
C VAL A 189 12.37 -11.56 5.43
N LEU A 190 12.24 -10.27 5.14
CA LEU A 190 13.33 -9.31 5.30
C LEU A 190 13.43 -8.69 6.70
N GLY A 191 12.41 -8.89 7.54
CA GLY A 191 12.34 -8.41 8.92
C GLY A 191 12.36 -9.54 9.95
N PRO A 192 12.51 -9.21 11.24
CA PRO A 192 12.32 -10.20 12.30
C PRO A 192 10.87 -10.69 12.30
N ALA A 193 10.67 -12.00 12.42
CA ALA A 193 9.35 -12.59 12.50
C ALA A 193 9.31 -13.77 13.48
N MET A 194 8.18 -13.86 14.17
CA MET A 194 7.94 -14.78 15.28
C MET A 194 6.47 -15.18 15.30
N SER A 195 6.22 -16.45 15.60
CA SER A 195 4.89 -17.01 15.79
C SER A 195 4.86 -17.82 17.07
N GLU A 196 3.92 -17.54 17.97
CA GLU A 196 3.71 -18.29 19.21
C GLU A 196 4.97 -18.43 20.09
N GLY A 197 5.73 -17.34 20.22
CA GLY A 197 6.98 -17.27 20.99
C GLY A 197 8.19 -17.91 20.28
N ARG A 198 7.99 -18.56 19.12
CA ARG A 198 9.07 -19.15 18.32
C ARG A 198 9.53 -18.18 17.23
N THR A 199 10.73 -17.64 17.40
CA THR A 199 11.46 -16.94 16.33
C THR A 199 11.68 -17.89 15.16
N TRP A 200 11.41 -17.41 13.95
CA TRP A 200 11.74 -18.14 12.71
C TRP A 200 12.41 -17.27 11.65
N ALA A 201 12.42 -15.94 11.81
CA ALA A 201 13.27 -15.05 11.03
C ALA A 201 13.81 -13.89 11.88
N THR A 202 14.96 -13.35 11.47
CA THR A 202 15.61 -12.19 12.11
C THR A 202 16.18 -11.27 11.02
N SER A 203 16.48 -10.02 11.35
CA SER A 203 17.09 -9.07 10.39
C SER A 203 18.42 -8.54 10.88
N THR A 204 19.27 -8.13 9.95
CA THR A 204 20.55 -7.45 10.22
C THR A 204 20.37 -5.96 10.51
N ASN A 205 19.28 -5.37 10.01
CA ASN A 205 18.94 -3.96 10.20
C ASN A 205 17.65 -3.83 11.00
N GLU A 206 17.48 -2.72 11.73
CA GLU A 206 16.21 -2.45 12.39
C GLU A 206 15.11 -2.18 11.35
N ARG A 207 13.93 -2.76 11.60
CA ARG A 207 12.70 -2.56 10.84
C ARG A 207 11.55 -2.29 11.79
N PRO A 208 10.57 -1.45 11.39
CA PRO A 208 9.36 -1.29 12.17
C PRO A 208 8.57 -2.60 12.14
N ALA A 209 8.15 -3.07 13.31
CA ALA A 209 7.38 -4.28 13.46
C ALA A 209 6.21 -4.09 14.43
N LEU A 210 5.10 -4.77 14.15
CA LEU A 210 4.02 -5.00 15.11
C LEU A 210 4.44 -6.17 15.99
N ILE A 211 4.49 -5.93 17.30
CA ILE A 211 4.85 -6.94 18.31
C ILE A 211 3.62 -7.18 19.18
N VAL A 212 3.19 -8.44 19.28
CA VAL A 212 2.24 -8.90 20.30
C VAL A 212 3.06 -9.55 21.41
N HIS A 213 2.88 -9.08 22.64
CA HIS A 213 3.60 -9.57 23.82
C HIS A 213 2.86 -10.75 24.46
N GLU A 214 3.56 -11.52 25.30
CA GLU A 214 2.99 -12.66 26.04
C GLU A 214 1.83 -12.25 26.99
N ASP A 215 1.84 -11.00 27.48
CA ASP A 215 0.74 -10.43 28.26
C ASP A 215 -0.48 -10.00 27.42
N ARG A 216 -0.40 -10.16 26.09
CA ARG A 216 -1.34 -9.75 25.03
C ARG A 216 -1.40 -8.24 24.76
N THR A 217 -0.52 -7.43 25.34
CA THR A 217 -0.34 -6.05 24.87
C THR A 217 0.29 -6.02 23.48
N VAL A 218 0.14 -4.91 22.76
CA VAL A 218 0.66 -4.75 21.40
C VAL A 218 1.48 -3.46 21.29
N SER A 219 2.64 -3.52 20.66
CA SER A 219 3.48 -2.34 20.34
C SER A 219 3.84 -2.29 18.85
N ILE A 220 4.29 -1.12 18.41
CA ILE A 220 4.96 -0.92 17.13
C ILE A 220 6.32 -0.31 17.46
N GLU A 221 7.40 -0.98 17.07
CA GLU A 221 8.78 -0.64 17.44
C GLU A 221 9.73 -0.92 16.28
N ASN A 222 10.85 -0.20 16.21
CA ASN A 222 11.97 -0.59 15.35
C ASN A 222 12.79 -1.67 16.06
N ILE A 223 12.91 -2.84 15.42
CA ILE A 223 13.69 -3.99 15.91
C ILE A 223 14.39 -4.71 14.75
N SER A 224 15.56 -5.27 15.03
CA SER A 224 16.27 -6.21 14.14
C SER A 224 16.12 -7.66 14.61
N GLN A 225 15.87 -7.86 15.90
CA GLN A 225 15.78 -9.15 16.59
C GLN A 225 14.55 -9.16 17.51
N PRO A 226 13.87 -10.30 17.72
CA PRO A 226 12.82 -10.43 18.71
C PRO A 226 13.26 -10.03 20.13
N ARG A 227 12.37 -9.39 20.89
CA ARG A 227 12.62 -9.04 22.31
C ARG A 227 12.10 -10.13 23.24
N GLU A 228 12.69 -10.26 24.41
CA GLU A 228 12.12 -11.07 25.50
C GLU A 228 10.68 -10.64 25.80
N GLY A 229 9.77 -11.60 26.01
CA GLY A 229 8.34 -11.35 26.19
C GLY A 229 7.54 -11.11 24.89
N SER A 230 8.18 -11.12 23.72
CA SER A 230 7.46 -11.14 22.44
C SER A 230 6.83 -12.51 22.19
N ARG A 231 5.62 -12.54 21.62
CA ARG A 231 4.89 -13.76 21.24
C ARG A 231 4.63 -13.84 19.73
N GLU A 232 4.23 -12.73 19.11
CA GLU A 232 4.04 -12.62 17.66
C GLU A 232 4.81 -11.40 17.15
N ILE A 233 5.52 -11.51 16.03
CA ILE A 233 6.21 -10.39 15.39
C ILE A 233 6.00 -10.46 13.89
N ILE A 234 5.57 -9.34 13.29
CA ILE A 234 5.51 -9.14 11.84
C ILE A 234 6.05 -7.76 11.50
N ALA A 235 6.94 -7.68 10.52
CA ALA A 235 7.66 -6.45 10.24
C ALA A 235 7.30 -5.84 8.87
N GLY A 236 7.75 -4.60 8.70
CA GLY A 236 7.56 -3.81 7.49
C GLY A 236 8.86 -3.19 7.04
N ASN A 237 8.79 -2.29 6.06
CA ASN A 237 9.98 -1.61 5.53
C ASN A 237 10.21 -0.23 6.14
N THR A 238 9.15 0.48 6.55
CA THR A 238 9.30 1.87 6.98
C THR A 238 8.16 2.37 7.87
N MET A 239 8.50 3.26 8.80
CA MET A 239 7.55 3.91 9.69
C MET A 239 6.86 5.06 8.94
N LEU A 240 5.54 5.16 9.09
CA LEU A 240 4.69 6.14 8.40
C LEU A 240 4.24 7.24 9.35
N VAL A 241 3.86 6.84 10.57
CA VAL A 241 3.38 7.73 11.62
C VAL A 241 4.12 7.39 12.91
N GLU A 242 4.59 8.42 13.61
CA GLU A 242 5.18 8.30 14.94
C GLU A 242 4.74 9.49 15.78
N ASN A 243 4.35 9.26 17.04
CA ASN A 243 3.86 10.28 17.96
C ASN A 243 2.73 11.17 17.39
N SER A 244 1.81 10.58 16.60
CA SER A 244 0.77 11.28 15.83
C SER A 244 1.28 12.31 14.83
N GLN A 245 2.49 12.14 14.28
CA GLN A 245 3.06 12.94 13.21
C GLN A 245 3.42 12.08 11.99
N VAL A 246 3.25 12.61 10.77
CA VAL A 246 3.69 11.95 9.54
C VAL A 246 5.22 11.98 9.46
N ILE A 247 5.83 10.83 9.19
CA ILE A 247 7.23 10.73 8.77
C ILE A 247 7.28 10.95 7.25
N PRO A 248 7.93 12.01 6.73
CA PRO A 248 7.96 12.28 5.29
C PRO A 248 8.88 11.31 4.54
N HIS A 249 8.40 10.77 3.41
CA HIS A 249 9.16 9.83 2.58
C HIS A 249 9.62 10.44 1.26
N GLN A 250 10.84 10.14 0.81
CA GLN A 250 11.35 10.72 -0.44
C GLN A 250 10.54 10.29 -1.67
N SER A 251 10.19 9.01 -1.76
CA SER A 251 9.38 8.47 -2.86
C SER A 251 7.92 8.89 -2.73
N LYS A 252 7.42 9.62 -3.72
CA LYS A 252 6.00 10.00 -3.85
C LYS A 252 5.23 9.05 -4.78
N THR A 253 5.81 7.91 -5.14
CA THR A 253 5.19 6.94 -6.05
C THR A 253 3.99 6.25 -5.39
N ARG A 254 2.86 6.24 -6.10
CA ARG A 254 1.62 5.58 -5.66
C ARG A 254 1.65 4.10 -6.00
N HIS A 255 1.33 3.27 -5.01
CA HIS A 255 1.19 1.83 -5.16
C HIS A 255 -0.04 1.33 -4.38
N PRO A 256 -0.49 0.08 -4.61
CA PRO A 256 -1.24 -0.66 -3.60
C PRO A 256 -0.40 -0.75 -2.33
N ARG A 257 -1.05 -0.66 -1.16
CA ARG A 257 -0.40 -0.59 0.14
C ARG A 257 -1.10 -1.49 1.14
N THR A 258 -0.34 -2.06 2.06
CA THR A 258 -0.83 -2.66 3.29
C THR A 258 -0.12 -1.97 4.45
N ALA A 259 -0.84 -1.60 5.51
CA ALA A 259 -0.27 -0.92 6.66
C ALA A 259 -0.97 -1.33 7.96
N ALA A 260 -0.24 -1.22 9.06
CA ALA A 260 -0.73 -1.47 10.41
C ALA A 260 -0.40 -0.27 11.31
N GLY A 261 -1.33 0.11 12.20
CA GLY A 261 -1.14 1.23 13.11
C GLY A 261 -1.97 1.14 14.39
N LEU A 262 -1.42 1.59 15.51
CA LEU A 262 -2.06 1.58 16.82
C LEU A 262 -2.56 2.97 17.20
N ASP A 263 -3.67 3.07 17.92
CA ASP A 263 -4.07 4.30 18.61
C ASP A 263 -3.11 4.62 19.79
N ALA A 264 -3.16 5.86 20.30
CA ALA A 264 -2.26 6.31 21.36
C ALA A 264 -2.34 5.47 22.65
N ARG A 265 -3.46 4.78 22.90
CA ARG A 265 -3.67 3.93 24.07
C ARG A 265 -3.30 2.46 23.82
N LYS A 266 -2.87 2.09 22.61
CA LYS A 266 -2.63 0.69 22.18
C LYS A 266 -3.85 -0.22 22.40
N SER A 267 -5.03 0.37 22.32
CA SER A 267 -6.36 -0.24 22.52
C SER A 267 -7.04 -0.62 21.21
N LYS A 268 -6.64 0.00 20.09
CA LYS A 268 -7.18 -0.25 18.76
C LYS A 268 -6.05 -0.42 17.76
N LEU A 269 -6.09 -1.51 16.99
CA LEU A 269 -5.26 -1.73 15.81
C LEU A 269 -6.06 -1.40 14.55
N ILE A 270 -5.48 -0.61 13.67
CA ILE A 270 -5.96 -0.37 12.31
C ILE A 270 -5.13 -1.24 11.37
N LEU A 271 -5.79 -2.08 10.58
CA LEU A 271 -5.22 -2.70 9.38
C LEU A 271 -5.84 -2.01 8.16
N LEU A 272 -4.99 -1.47 7.29
CA LEU A 272 -5.39 -0.73 6.10
C LEU A 272 -4.80 -1.38 4.85
N VAL A 273 -5.66 -1.82 3.93
CA VAL A 273 -5.29 -2.20 2.56
C VAL A 273 -5.82 -1.16 1.59
N VAL A 274 -5.01 -0.77 0.61
CA VAL A 274 -5.34 0.21 -0.42
C VAL A 274 -5.12 -0.43 -1.78
N ASP A 275 -6.15 -0.48 -2.63
CA ASP A 275 -5.97 -0.90 -4.03
C ASP A 275 -5.14 0.15 -4.79
N GLY A 276 -4.34 -0.30 -5.76
CA GLY A 276 -3.58 0.59 -6.63
C GLY A 276 -3.30 -0.03 -7.99
N ARG A 277 -2.59 0.70 -8.86
CA ARG A 277 -2.24 0.27 -10.23
C ARG A 277 -3.47 -0.07 -11.12
N LYS A 278 -4.65 0.51 -10.82
CA LYS A 278 -5.89 0.34 -11.59
C LYS A 278 -6.38 1.69 -12.12
N PRO A 279 -5.97 2.11 -13.34
CA PRO A 279 -6.34 3.40 -13.91
C PRO A 279 -7.86 3.66 -13.87
N GLY A 280 -8.26 4.85 -13.40
CA GLY A 280 -9.67 5.24 -13.28
C GLY A 280 -10.47 4.57 -12.16
N VAL A 281 -9.90 3.61 -11.42
CA VAL A 281 -10.57 2.89 -10.32
C VAL A 281 -9.84 3.08 -8.99
N ALA A 282 -8.53 2.81 -8.96
CA ALA A 282 -7.70 2.94 -7.78
C ALA A 282 -6.24 3.21 -8.19
N VAL A 283 -5.76 4.44 -7.99
CA VAL A 283 -4.36 4.82 -8.33
C VAL A 283 -3.36 4.39 -7.25
N GLY A 284 -3.84 4.07 -6.04
CA GLY A 284 -3.01 3.78 -4.87
C GLY A 284 -2.53 5.03 -4.14
N MET A 285 -1.70 4.83 -3.12
CA MET A 285 -1.17 5.89 -2.26
C MET A 285 0.36 5.89 -2.24
N SER A 286 0.93 7.09 -2.17
CA SER A 286 2.29 7.32 -1.70
C SER A 286 2.39 7.09 -0.18
N TYR A 287 3.60 6.96 0.37
CA TYR A 287 3.75 6.75 1.82
C TYR A 287 3.24 7.96 2.63
N ASP A 288 3.46 9.19 2.18
CA ASP A 288 2.94 10.39 2.85
C ASP A 288 1.39 10.40 2.93
N GLU A 289 0.72 10.00 1.85
CA GLU A 289 -0.75 9.93 1.82
C GLU A 289 -1.29 8.81 2.69
N LEU A 290 -0.61 7.66 2.69
CA LEU A 290 -0.91 6.53 3.56
C LEU A 290 -0.73 6.91 5.04
N ALA A 291 0.30 7.68 5.37
CA ALA A 291 0.54 8.22 6.70
C ALA A 291 -0.56 9.22 7.14
N GLN A 292 -0.95 10.14 6.26
CA GLN A 292 -2.08 11.05 6.51
C GLN A 292 -3.40 10.30 6.70
N GLU A 293 -3.60 9.22 5.94
CA GLU A 293 -4.77 8.35 6.07
C GLU A 293 -4.79 7.62 7.42
N LEU A 294 -3.64 7.08 7.86
CA LEU A 294 -3.52 6.43 9.17
C LEU A 294 -3.74 7.41 10.33
N LEU A 295 -3.27 8.66 10.22
CA LEU A 295 -3.63 9.73 11.16
C LEU A 295 -5.14 10.01 11.18
N ARG A 296 -5.80 10.08 10.02
CA ARG A 296 -7.26 10.27 9.92
C ARG A 296 -8.02 9.12 10.60
N LEU A 297 -7.51 7.90 10.55
CA LEU A 297 -8.07 6.71 11.21
C LEU A 297 -7.76 6.64 12.73
N GLY A 298 -6.98 7.58 13.25
CA GLY A 298 -6.65 7.73 14.67
C GLY A 298 -5.38 7.01 15.11
N CYS A 299 -4.50 6.60 14.19
CA CYS A 299 -3.22 6.00 14.56
C CYS A 299 -2.28 7.05 15.18
N HIS A 300 -1.59 6.64 16.24
CA HIS A 300 -0.51 7.37 16.89
C HIS A 300 0.88 6.90 16.43
N THR A 301 1.01 5.60 16.18
CA THR A 301 2.18 4.99 15.55
C THR A 301 1.70 4.03 14.46
N ALA A 302 2.31 4.06 13.28
CA ALA A 302 1.93 3.19 12.17
C ALA A 302 3.06 2.99 11.16
N PHE A 303 3.08 1.84 10.49
CA PHE A 303 4.14 1.43 9.57
C PHE A 303 3.59 0.71 8.33
N ASN A 304 4.42 0.60 7.29
CA ASN A 304 4.07 -0.01 6.01
C ASN A 304 4.53 -1.48 5.94
N LEU A 305 3.56 -2.38 5.70
CA LEU A 305 3.75 -3.80 5.36
C LEU A 305 3.98 -3.97 3.84
N ASP A 306 4.17 -5.20 3.35
CA ASP A 306 4.38 -5.40 1.91
C ASP A 306 3.18 -4.91 1.07
N GLY A 307 3.48 -4.39 -0.11
CA GLY A 307 2.55 -3.66 -0.97
C GLY A 307 2.29 -4.33 -2.31
N GLY A 308 1.91 -3.54 -3.31
CA GLY A 308 1.93 -3.98 -4.71
C GLY A 308 0.97 -5.14 -5.01
N GLY A 309 1.49 -6.25 -5.53
CA GLY A 309 0.68 -7.44 -5.80
C GLY A 309 0.38 -8.27 -4.54
N SER A 310 1.17 -8.11 -3.48
CA SER A 310 0.97 -8.77 -2.19
C SER A 310 -0.20 -8.19 -1.39
N SER A 311 -0.57 -6.93 -1.62
CA SER A 311 -1.64 -6.25 -0.89
C SER A 311 -2.99 -6.96 -1.01
N VAL A 312 -3.38 -7.63 0.07
CA VAL A 312 -4.67 -8.32 0.18
C VAL A 312 -5.27 -8.17 1.57
N MET A 313 -6.60 -8.06 1.63
CA MET A 313 -7.39 -8.31 2.83
C MET A 313 -8.45 -9.34 2.49
N ALA A 314 -8.54 -10.42 3.26
CA ALA A 314 -9.59 -11.42 3.12
C ALA A 314 -10.27 -11.69 4.45
N ILE A 315 -11.54 -12.06 4.37
CA ILE A 315 -12.38 -12.34 5.53
C ILE A 315 -13.09 -13.67 5.38
N ARG A 316 -13.22 -14.40 6.49
CA ARG A 316 -13.97 -15.64 6.56
C ARG A 316 -15.47 -15.33 6.67
N ASN A 317 -16.29 -16.09 5.97
CA ASN A 317 -17.74 -16.08 6.18
C ASN A 317 -18.07 -16.95 7.41
N PRO A 318 -18.70 -16.42 8.49
CA PRO A 318 -19.01 -17.21 9.69
C PRO A 318 -19.91 -18.42 9.43
N ALA A 319 -20.79 -18.34 8.42
CA ALA A 319 -21.75 -19.39 8.10
C ALA A 319 -21.19 -20.46 7.14
N THR A 320 -20.51 -20.07 6.06
CA THR A 320 -19.96 -21.03 5.08
C THR A 320 -18.52 -21.47 5.38
N ARG A 321 -17.81 -20.74 6.24
CA ARG A 321 -16.37 -20.89 6.56
C ARG A 321 -15.42 -20.64 5.37
N GLU A 322 -15.95 -20.22 4.23
CA GLU A 322 -15.19 -19.84 3.05
C GLU A 322 -14.57 -18.45 3.21
N TYR A 323 -13.45 -18.21 2.53
CA TYR A 323 -12.80 -16.90 2.51
C TYR A 323 -13.23 -16.08 1.30
N ARG A 324 -13.49 -14.79 1.54
CA ARG A 324 -13.70 -13.79 0.50
C ARG A 324 -12.62 -12.73 0.59
N ILE A 325 -11.85 -12.58 -0.48
CA ILE A 325 -10.97 -11.43 -0.68
C ILE A 325 -11.86 -10.17 -0.83
N LEU A 326 -11.56 -9.13 -0.05
CA LEU A 326 -12.35 -7.90 0.02
C LEU A 326 -11.89 -6.85 -0.99
N ASN A 327 -10.57 -6.73 -1.16
CA ASN A 327 -9.97 -5.81 -2.11
C ASN A 327 -9.90 -6.41 -3.52
N GLN A 328 -9.30 -5.69 -4.48
CA GLN A 328 -9.05 -6.25 -5.81
C GLN A 328 -7.54 -6.34 -6.04
N PRO A 329 -6.89 -7.50 -5.78
CA PRO A 329 -5.46 -7.67 -5.99
C PRO A 329 -4.97 -7.16 -7.35
N THR A 330 -3.76 -6.62 -7.38
CA THR A 330 -3.17 -6.06 -8.62
C THR A 330 -3.02 -7.13 -9.69
N ASP A 331 -2.56 -8.31 -9.31
CA ASP A 331 -2.23 -9.42 -10.20
C ASP A 331 -3.50 -10.19 -10.65
N GLY A 332 -4.71 -9.67 -10.38
CA GLY A 332 -6.00 -10.29 -10.72
C GLY A 332 -6.43 -11.43 -9.79
N HIS A 333 -5.52 -11.92 -8.97
CA HIS A 333 -5.68 -12.94 -7.94
C HIS A 333 -4.78 -12.59 -6.76
N GLU A 334 -5.00 -13.18 -5.58
CA GLU A 334 -4.06 -12.99 -4.47
C GLU A 334 -2.69 -13.62 -4.80
N ARG A 335 -1.63 -12.84 -4.59
CA ARG A 335 -0.26 -13.31 -4.77
C ARG A 335 0.11 -14.26 -3.61
N PRO A 336 0.82 -15.38 -3.89
CA PRO A 336 1.48 -16.14 -2.84
C PRO A 336 2.55 -15.31 -2.12
N VAL A 337 2.44 -15.18 -0.80
CA VAL A 337 3.32 -14.37 0.06
C VAL A 337 4.14 -15.27 0.99
N ALA A 338 5.11 -14.70 1.72
CA ALA A 338 5.96 -15.44 2.67
C ALA A 338 5.38 -15.52 4.11
N ASN A 339 4.55 -14.56 4.53
CA ASN A 339 3.79 -14.64 5.79
C ASN A 339 2.55 -13.73 5.76
N VAL A 340 1.73 -13.84 6.80
CA VAL A 340 0.49 -13.07 6.99
C VAL A 340 0.30 -12.65 8.45
N LEU A 341 -0.49 -11.59 8.65
CA LEU A 341 -1.07 -11.25 9.95
C LEU A 341 -2.55 -11.67 9.95
N GLY A 342 -2.90 -12.56 10.87
CA GLY A 342 -4.25 -13.04 11.11
C GLY A 342 -4.89 -12.43 12.36
N VAL A 343 -6.21 -12.28 12.30
CA VAL A 343 -7.08 -11.99 13.45
C VAL A 343 -8.01 -13.18 13.63
N ILE A 344 -8.09 -13.69 14.86
CA ILE A 344 -9.03 -14.73 15.30
C ILE A 344 -9.99 -14.09 16.31
N VAL A 345 -11.28 -14.41 16.23
CA VAL A 345 -12.31 -13.94 17.17
C VAL A 345 -13.05 -15.10 17.80
N GLY A 346 -12.98 -15.18 19.13
CA GLY A 346 -13.58 -16.25 19.92
C GLY A 346 -12.77 -17.55 19.86
N GLU A 347 -13.37 -18.65 20.30
CA GLU A 347 -12.75 -19.97 20.21
C GLU A 347 -13.35 -20.78 19.06
N HIS A 348 -12.61 -20.90 17.96
CA HIS A 348 -12.81 -22.01 17.03
C HIS A 348 -12.27 -23.28 17.70
N THR A 349 -13.12 -23.97 18.45
CA THR A 349 -12.85 -25.37 18.79
C THR A 349 -12.78 -26.17 17.48
N ASN A 350 -11.57 -26.60 17.11
CA ASN A 350 -11.34 -27.56 16.02
C ASN A 350 -11.94 -28.92 16.35
#